data_AF-A0A2D8FMU3-F1
#
_entry.id   AF-A0A2D8FMU3-F1
#
_cell.length_a   1.000
_cell.length_b   1.000
_cell.length_c   1.000
_cell.angle_alpha   90.00
_cell.angle_beta   90.00
_cell.angle_gamma   90.00
#
_symmetry.space_group_name_H-M   'P 1'
#
loop_
_entity.id
_entity.type
_entity.pdbx_description
1 polymer ?
#
loop_
_entity_poly.entity_id
_entity_poly.type
_entity_poly.pdbx_seq_one_letter_code
_entity_poly.pdbx_strand_id
1 'polypeptide(L)'
;MSPATPRPVLRLHPAYRDDIGDLTTRRPVPGPDLDQVDPFLFLNHHGPQTYPPNNAGLPFGPHPHRGFETVTFILDGELAHNDSGGGESIIKAGGIQWMTAGSG
;
A
#
# COMPACT_ATOMS: atom_id res chain seq x y z
N MET A 1 29.67 14.33 -7.69
CA MET A 1 29.17 13.14 -6.96
C MET A 1 29.97 11.94 -7.41
N SER A 2 30.65 11.22 -6.52
CA SER A 2 31.28 9.94 -6.88
C SER A 2 30.17 8.93 -7.23
N PRO A 3 30.38 8.05 -8.23
CA PRO A 3 29.39 7.02 -8.53
C PRO A 3 29.24 6.09 -7.32
N ALA A 4 28.00 5.88 -6.89
CA ALA A 4 27.71 4.94 -5.81
C ALA A 4 28.13 3.53 -6.23
N THR A 5 28.88 2.83 -5.38
CA THR A 5 29.16 1.41 -5.59
C THR A 5 27.84 0.63 -5.54
N PRO A 6 27.53 -0.21 -6.54
CA PRO A 6 26.33 -1.03 -6.52
C PRO A 6 26.27 -1.93 -5.29
N ARG A 7 25.13 -1.92 -4.59
CA ARG A 7 24.90 -2.85 -3.47
C ARG A 7 24.46 -4.20 -4.03
N PRO A 8 25.04 -5.33 -3.59
CA PRO A 8 24.61 -6.65 -4.07
C PRO A 8 23.21 -6.99 -3.53
N VAL A 9 22.43 -7.71 -4.33
CA VAL A 9 21.19 -8.35 -3.87
C VAL A 9 21.58 -9.54 -2.99
N LEU A 10 21.23 -9.48 -1.70
CA LEU A 10 21.59 -10.54 -0.75
C LEU A 10 20.62 -11.73 -0.82
N ARG A 11 19.32 -11.46 -0.98
CA ARG A 11 18.25 -12.46 -1.04
C ARG A 11 17.08 -11.96 -1.88
N LEU A 12 16.29 -12.89 -2.40
CA LEU A 12 15.03 -12.64 -3.08
C LEU A 12 13.93 -13.37 -2.31
N HIS A 13 12.86 -12.66 -1.94
CA HIS A 13 11.71 -13.20 -1.24
C HIS A 13 10.46 -12.99 -2.14
N PRO A 14 9.70 -14.05 -2.48
CA PRO A 14 8.49 -13.90 -3.25
C PRO A 14 7.39 -13.24 -2.40
N ALA A 15 6.62 -12.33 -3.00
CA ALA A 15 5.39 -11.85 -2.37
C ALA A 15 4.31 -12.94 -2.42
N TYR A 16 3.74 -13.28 -1.28
CA TYR A 16 2.67 -14.27 -1.19
C TYR A 16 1.30 -13.62 -1.37
N ARG A 17 0.31 -14.42 -1.76
CA ARG A 17 -1.07 -13.97 -1.94
C ARG A 17 -1.77 -13.88 -0.59
N ASP A 18 -2.38 -12.73 -0.32
CA ASP A 18 -3.02 -12.39 0.95
C ASP A 18 -4.20 -11.45 0.70
N ASP A 19 -5.21 -11.95 -0.02
CA ASP A 19 -6.35 -11.17 -0.51
C ASP A 19 -7.15 -10.54 0.64
N ILE A 20 -7.63 -9.31 0.44
CA ILE A 20 -8.47 -8.59 1.40
C ILE A 20 -9.88 -8.57 0.83
N GLY A 21 -10.77 -9.41 1.36
CA GLY A 21 -12.10 -9.58 0.77
C GLY A 21 -11.99 -10.08 -0.67
N ASP A 22 -12.55 -9.32 -1.62
CA ASP A 22 -12.45 -9.58 -3.06
C ASP A 22 -11.25 -8.91 -3.73
N LEU A 23 -10.45 -8.12 -3.00
CA LEU A 23 -9.28 -7.44 -3.53
C LEU A 23 -8.07 -8.37 -3.57
N THR A 24 -7.68 -8.75 -4.79
CA THR A 24 -6.45 -9.49 -5.04
C THR A 24 -5.26 -8.73 -4.47
N THR A 25 -4.51 -9.36 -3.57
CA THR A 25 -3.44 -8.69 -2.84
C THR A 25 -2.22 -9.59 -2.71
N ARG A 26 -1.04 -9.00 -2.88
CA ARG A 26 0.24 -9.66 -2.62
C ARG A 26 1.00 -8.90 -1.56
N ARG A 27 1.47 -9.62 -0.53
CA ARG A 27 2.22 -9.06 0.59
C ARG A 27 3.67 -9.56 0.58
N PRO A 28 4.66 -8.72 0.27
CA PRO A 28 6.07 -9.06 0.46
C PRO A 28 6.53 -8.98 1.93
N VAL A 29 6.08 -7.97 2.70
CA VAL A 29 6.54 -7.73 4.08
C VAL A 29 5.36 -7.29 4.96
N PRO A 30 5.20 -7.85 6.17
CA PRO A 30 5.84 -9.07 6.66
C PRO A 30 5.22 -10.30 5.99
N GLY A 31 6.02 -11.34 5.76
CA GLY A 31 5.62 -12.58 5.13
C GLY A 31 6.32 -13.82 5.67
N PRO A 32 5.95 -15.02 5.18
CA PRO A 32 6.45 -16.29 5.69
C PRO A 32 7.99 -16.39 5.73
N ASP A 33 8.67 -15.77 4.77
CA ASP A 33 10.12 -15.86 4.59
C ASP A 33 10.87 -14.57 4.94
N LEU A 34 10.15 -13.50 5.30
CA LEU A 34 10.71 -12.18 5.57
C LEU A 34 9.87 -11.45 6.61
N ASP A 35 10.41 -11.30 7.81
CA ASP A 35 9.83 -10.46 8.85
C ASP A 35 9.77 -8.99 8.44
N GLN A 36 9.19 -8.16 9.31
CA GLN A 36 9.24 -6.70 9.17
C GLN A 36 10.68 -6.21 8.91
N VAL A 37 10.82 -5.27 7.96
CA VAL A 37 12.11 -4.68 7.60
C VAL A 37 12.13 -3.23 8.07
N ASP A 38 12.67 -2.96 9.26
CA ASP A 38 12.78 -1.62 9.83
C ASP A 38 13.35 -0.61 8.80
N PRO A 39 12.69 0.54 8.54
CA PRO A 39 11.48 1.10 9.19
C PRO A 39 10.14 0.74 8.54
N PHE A 40 10.14 -0.12 7.52
CA PHE A 40 8.94 -0.52 6.80
C PHE A 40 8.16 -1.58 7.57
N LEU A 41 6.99 -1.19 8.05
CA LEU A 41 6.10 -2.07 8.80
C LEU A 41 5.41 -3.11 7.90
N PHE A 42 5.03 -2.66 6.70
CA PHE A 42 4.12 -3.40 5.83
C PHE A 42 4.24 -2.89 4.38
N LEU A 43 4.07 -3.78 3.41
CA LEU A 43 3.94 -3.44 2.00
C LEU A 43 2.95 -4.39 1.33
N ASN A 44 1.99 -3.83 0.60
CA ASN A 44 1.03 -4.56 -0.22
C ASN A 44 1.06 -4.08 -1.66
N HIS A 45 0.84 -5.02 -2.58
CA HIS A 45 0.51 -4.75 -3.97
C HIS A 45 -0.93 -5.23 -4.21
N HIS A 46 -1.83 -4.29 -4.46
CA HIS A 46 -3.23 -4.53 -4.75
C HIS A 46 -3.45 -4.60 -6.27
N GLY A 47 -4.18 -5.64 -6.72
CA GLY A 47 -4.44 -5.92 -8.13
C GLY A 47 -3.31 -6.70 -8.84
N PRO A 48 -3.30 -6.69 -10.19
CA PRO A 48 -4.27 -6.03 -11.06
C PRO A 48 -5.67 -6.65 -10.93
N GLN A 49 -6.71 -5.81 -10.95
CA GLN A 49 -8.10 -6.23 -10.86
C GLN A 49 -8.99 -5.19 -11.54
N THR A 50 -9.98 -5.63 -12.31
CA THR A 50 -10.94 -4.73 -12.95
C THR A 50 -12.19 -4.64 -12.10
N TYR A 51 -12.58 -3.41 -11.76
CA TYR A 51 -13.83 -3.12 -11.08
C TYR A 51 -14.87 -2.64 -12.11
N PRO A 52 -16.08 -3.24 -12.18
CA PRO A 52 -17.11 -2.80 -13.11
C PRO A 52 -17.66 -1.41 -12.73
N PRO A 53 -18.30 -0.67 -13.66
CA PRO A 53 -19.02 0.54 -13.30
C PRO A 53 -20.05 0.30 -12.17
N ASN A 54 -20.24 1.29 -11.29
CA ASN A 54 -21.14 1.21 -10.12
C ASN A 54 -20.78 0.10 -9.12
N ASN A 55 -19.49 -0.23 -8.97
CA ASN A 55 -18.98 -1.14 -7.93
C ASN A 55 -18.95 -0.47 -6.55
N ALA A 56 -18.63 -1.26 -5.51
CA ALA A 56 -18.55 -0.81 -4.11
C ALA A 56 -17.19 -0.19 -3.71
N GLY A 57 -16.25 -0.05 -4.65
CA GLY A 57 -14.88 0.36 -4.40
C GLY A 57 -14.00 -0.76 -3.86
N LEU A 58 -12.82 -0.38 -3.35
CA LEU A 58 -11.96 -1.30 -2.61
C LEU A 58 -12.59 -1.62 -1.24
N PRO A 59 -12.32 -2.81 -0.66
CA PRO A 59 -12.93 -3.27 0.60
C PRO A 59 -12.30 -2.62 1.85
N PHE A 60 -12.01 -1.32 1.78
CA PHE A 60 -11.49 -0.51 2.88
C PHE A 60 -12.57 0.42 3.42
N GLY A 61 -13.49 -0.14 4.22
CA GLY A 61 -14.38 0.68 5.04
C GLY A 61 -13.63 1.51 6.10
N PRO A 62 -14.34 2.28 6.94
CA PRO A 62 -13.70 3.03 8.03
C PRO A 62 -12.83 2.13 8.93
N HIS A 63 -11.56 2.48 9.09
CA HIS A 63 -10.61 1.75 9.92
C HIS A 63 -9.54 2.70 10.51
N PRO A 64 -9.06 2.45 11.75
CA PRO A 64 -8.09 3.32 12.40
C PRO A 64 -6.64 2.96 12.05
N HIS A 65 -5.76 3.96 12.14
CA HIS A 65 -4.29 3.81 12.18
C HIS A 65 -3.73 4.64 13.33
N ARG A 66 -2.57 4.27 13.86
CA ARG A 66 -1.85 5.01 14.91
C ARG A 66 -0.37 4.65 14.90
N GLY A 67 0.50 5.65 15.06
CA GLY A 67 1.93 5.46 15.31
C GLY A 67 2.79 5.19 14.08
N PHE A 68 2.22 5.27 12.88
CA PHE A 68 2.95 5.10 11.62
C PHE A 68 2.33 5.92 10.49
N GLU A 69 2.92 5.80 9.30
CA GLU A 69 2.47 6.47 8.08
C GLU A 69 2.09 5.45 7.02
N THR A 70 1.09 5.79 6.21
CA THR A 70 0.72 5.00 5.03
C THR A 70 1.13 5.78 3.78
N VAL A 71 1.84 5.11 2.87
CA VAL A 71 2.19 5.67 1.57
C VAL A 71 1.57 4.82 0.49
N THR A 72 0.65 5.41 -0.27
CA THR A 72 -0.09 4.73 -1.35
C THR A 72 0.33 5.30 -2.69
N PHE A 73 0.76 4.42 -3.60
CA PHE A 73 1.09 4.75 -4.98
C PHE A 73 0.01 4.17 -5.89
N ILE A 74 -0.57 4.99 -6.76
CA ILE A 74 -1.57 4.50 -7.73
C ILE A 74 -0.86 4.22 -9.04
N LEU A 75 -0.74 2.95 -9.40
CA LEU A 75 -0.13 2.53 -10.67
C LEU A 75 -1.12 2.67 -11.84
N ASP A 76 -2.37 2.28 -11.63
CA ASP A 76 -3.46 2.38 -12.60
C ASP A 76 -4.81 2.58 -11.86
N GLY A 77 -5.79 3.16 -12.56
CA GLY A 77 -7.09 3.54 -12.00
C GLY A 77 -7.05 4.79 -11.11
N GLU A 78 -7.97 4.85 -10.16
CA GLU A 78 -8.06 5.91 -9.16
C GLU A 78 -8.57 5.39 -7.81
N LEU A 79 -8.19 6.07 -6.73
CA LEU A 79 -8.58 5.74 -5.35
C LEU A 79 -9.19 6.97 -4.69
N ALA A 80 -10.41 6.83 -4.18
CA ALA A 80 -11.01 7.83 -3.31
C ALA A 80 -10.63 7.55 -1.85
N HIS A 81 -10.26 8.58 -1.10
CA HIS A 81 -9.95 8.53 0.31
C HIS A 81 -10.75 9.60 1.06
N ASN A 82 -11.29 9.23 2.22
CA ASN A 82 -11.93 10.13 3.19
C ASN A 82 -11.47 9.72 4.60
N ASP A 83 -11.19 10.70 5.45
CA ASP A 83 -10.77 10.49 6.85
C ASP A 83 -11.66 11.23 7.87
N SER A 84 -11.51 10.86 9.15
CA SER A 84 -12.29 11.45 10.26
C SER A 84 -11.92 12.90 10.61
N GLY A 85 -10.80 13.41 10.08
CA GLY A 85 -10.41 14.83 10.18
C GLY A 85 -11.06 15.71 9.11
N GLY A 86 -11.82 15.11 8.18
CA GLY A 86 -12.46 15.80 7.05
C GLY A 86 -11.56 15.89 5.82
N GLY A 87 -10.43 15.20 5.79
CA GLY A 87 -9.60 15.08 4.60
C GLY A 87 -10.29 14.21 3.55
N GLU A 88 -10.35 14.71 2.31
CA GLU A 88 -10.89 13.98 1.16
C GLU A 88 -9.98 14.14 -0.05
N SER A 89 -9.76 13.06 -0.79
CA SER A 89 -8.98 13.12 -2.04
C SER A 89 -9.35 12.00 -3.01
N ILE A 90 -9.14 12.26 -4.30
CA ILE A 90 -9.13 11.24 -5.35
C ILE A 90 -7.73 11.21 -5.94
N ILE A 91 -7.00 10.13 -5.72
CA ILE A 91 -5.65 9.93 -6.24
C ILE A 91 -5.74 9.11 -7.53
N LYS A 92 -5.23 9.65 -8.64
CA LYS A 92 -5.24 9.01 -9.96
C LYS A 92 -3.90 8.33 -10.25
N ALA A 93 -3.85 7.52 -11.30
CA ALA A 93 -2.61 6.89 -11.80
C ALA A 93 -1.41 7.86 -11.86
N GLY A 94 -0.27 7.41 -11.33
CA GLY A 94 0.94 8.20 -11.13
C GLY A 94 0.95 9.06 -9.85
N GLY A 95 -0.19 9.18 -9.16
CA GLY A 95 -0.34 9.93 -7.93
C GLY A 95 0.14 9.15 -6.70
N ILE A 96 0.43 9.93 -5.65
CA ILE A 96 0.90 9.43 -4.35
C ILE A 96 0.07 10.10 -3.25
N GLN A 97 -0.35 9.31 -2.26
CA GLN A 97 -0.80 9.83 -0.97
C GLN A 97 0.18 9.41 0.11
N TRP A 98 0.70 10.35 0.88
CA TRP A 98 1.50 10.10 2.07
C TRP A 98 0.72 10.66 3.26
N MET A 99 0.25 9.78 4.14
CA MET A 99 -0.60 10.14 5.28
C MET A 99 0.09 9.76 6.59
N THR A 100 0.24 10.73 7.48
CA THR A 100 0.76 10.55 8.83
C THR A 100 -0.39 10.31 9.80
N ALA A 101 -0.57 9.08 10.29
CA ALA A 101 -1.64 8.79 11.24
C ALA A 101 -1.35 9.37 12.64
N GLY A 102 -0.08 9.39 13.07
CA GLY A 102 0.31 10.01 14.33
C GLY A 102 -0.43 9.42 15.55
N SER A 103 -1.14 10.25 16.31
CA SER A 103 -1.95 9.82 17.46
C SER A 103 -3.19 9.00 17.10
N GLY A 104 -3.55 8.95 15.82
CA GLY A 104 -4.86 8.51 15.32
C GLY A 104 -5.80 9.68 15.12
#